data_AF-A0A956DEE7-F1
#
_entry.id   AF-A0A956DEE7-F1
#
_cell.length_a   1.000
_cell.length_b   1.000
_cell.length_c   1.000
_cell.angle_alpha   90.00
_cell.angle_beta   90.00
_cell.angle_gamma   90.00
#
_symmetry.space_group_name_H-M   'P 1'
#
loop_
_entity.id
_entity.type
_entity.pdbx_description
1 polymer ?
#
loop_
_entity_poly.entity_id
_entity_poly.type
_entity_poly.pdbx_seq_one_letter_code
_entity_poly.pdbx_strand_id
1 'polypeptide(L)'
;MSFVILAVVAIAALVGVAVLVITLSKGGSADGAGTAREAPLQAARSRDVIFFLRFEGRDDETYVRDLSARHGQIHSATQAREAALDVVRAAPTATHAYCGPATTAPQGPGLAHTGLPGGVVLGFLVRGTKPLDTVADDSSLQSVVAELRKIAAWVDSDFAGADLKLAQVAIDAPAPPLVAVRKETRPGHQLCVYCGEAFLAHDTRCPNCGARVGA
;
A
#
# COMPACT_ATOMS: atom_id res chain seq x y z
N MET A 1 53.14 -15.18 49.38
CA MET A 1 51.93 -14.39 49.72
C MET A 1 51.57 -13.33 48.67
N SER A 2 52.50 -12.72 47.92
CA SER A 2 52.16 -11.68 46.91
C SER A 2 51.29 -12.13 45.73
N PHE A 3 51.41 -13.37 45.24
CA PHE A 3 50.65 -13.82 44.08
C PHE A 3 49.15 -13.99 44.35
N VAL A 4 48.78 -14.38 45.57
CA VAL A 4 47.36 -14.58 45.94
C VAL A 4 46.65 -13.24 46.05
N ILE A 5 47.32 -12.21 46.56
CA ILE A 5 46.76 -10.86 46.70
C ILE A 5 46.53 -10.24 45.31
N LEU A 6 47.47 -10.40 44.38
CA LEU A 6 47.34 -9.93 43.00
C LEU A 6 46.18 -10.59 42.25
N ALA A 7 45.98 -11.90 42.44
CA ALA A 7 44.86 -12.61 41.82
C ALA A 7 43.50 -12.12 42.35
N VAL A 8 43.40 -11.88 43.67
CA VAL A 8 42.15 -11.39 44.29
C VAL A 8 41.82 -9.96 43.81
N VAL A 9 42.82 -9.08 43.68
CA VAL A 9 42.63 -7.72 43.17
C VAL A 9 42.20 -7.72 41.70
N ALA A 10 42.79 -8.59 40.87
CA ALA A 10 42.42 -8.71 39.45
C ALA A 10 40.98 -9.21 39.27
N ILE A 11 40.55 -10.18 40.08
CA ILE A 11 39.17 -10.70 40.05
C ILE A 11 38.18 -9.64 40.52
N ALA A 12 38.48 -8.91 41.60
CA ALA A 12 37.63 -7.83 42.09
C ALA A 12 37.47 -6.70 41.06
N ALA A 13 38.54 -6.34 40.35
CA ALA A 13 38.49 -5.36 39.27
C ALA A 13 37.62 -5.83 38.10
N LEU A 14 37.74 -7.09 37.68
CA LEU A 14 36.92 -7.67 36.61
C LEU A 14 35.44 -7.72 36.97
N VAL A 15 35.11 -8.08 38.22
CA VAL A 15 33.72 -8.05 38.72
C VAL A 15 33.20 -6.62 38.79
N GLY A 16 34.01 -5.67 39.25
CA GLY A 16 33.66 -4.25 39.26
C GLY A 16 33.35 -3.70 37.87
N VAL A 17 34.16 -4.04 36.87
CA VAL A 17 33.93 -3.65 35.46
C VAL A 17 32.68 -4.31 34.90
N ALA A 18 32.45 -5.60 35.17
CA ALA A 18 31.24 -6.30 34.72
C ALA A 18 29.97 -5.69 35.32
N VAL A 19 29.98 -5.36 36.62
CA VAL A 19 28.85 -4.69 37.27
C VAL A 19 28.64 -3.29 36.71
N LEU A 20 29.71 -2.53 36.43
CA LEU A 20 29.62 -1.21 35.80
C LEU A 20 29.03 -1.28 34.38
N VAL A 21 29.40 -2.28 33.58
CA VAL A 21 28.83 -2.48 32.24
C VAL A 21 27.37 -2.90 32.30
N ILE A 22 26.98 -3.73 33.28
CA ILE A 22 25.58 -4.13 33.49
C ILE A 22 24.74 -2.94 34.00
N THR A 23 25.28 -2.09 34.88
CA THR A 23 24.54 -0.90 35.35
C THR A 23 24.46 0.19 34.28
N LEU A 24 25.48 0.37 33.45
CA LEU A 24 25.43 1.31 32.30
C LEU A 24 24.51 0.81 31.17
N SER A 25 24.40 -0.51 30.97
CA SER A 25 23.45 -1.08 29.99
C SER A 25 22.00 -1.15 30.50
N LYS A 26 21.79 -0.99 31.82
CA LYS A 26 20.47 -1.06 32.47
C LYS A 26 19.98 0.28 33.04
N GLY A 27 20.81 1.31 32.99
CA GLY A 27 20.59 2.67 33.51
C GLY A 27 20.16 3.69 32.47
N GLY A 28 19.43 3.27 31.44
CA GLY A 28 18.83 4.14 30.43
C GLY A 28 17.30 4.18 30.50
N SER A 29 16.73 4.16 31.71
CA SER A 29 15.30 4.39 31.94
C SER A 29 15.12 5.44 33.03
N ALA A 30 15.16 6.70 32.64
CA ALA A 30 14.62 7.82 33.41
C ALA A 30 14.15 8.90 32.43
N ASP A 31 12.83 9.05 32.37
CA ASP A 31 12.07 10.24 31.97
C ASP A 31 12.41 10.92 30.65
N GLY A 32 11.88 10.34 29.58
CA GLY A 32 11.37 11.09 28.45
C GLY A 32 10.06 10.46 28.04
N ALA A 33 8.96 11.22 28.06
CA ALA A 33 7.77 10.94 27.25
C ALA A 33 8.16 11.08 25.77
N GLY A 34 9.03 10.18 25.31
CA GLY A 34 9.38 10.01 23.92
C GLY A 34 8.20 9.30 23.29
N THR A 35 7.52 9.99 22.39
CA THR A 35 6.71 9.38 21.35
C THR A 35 7.42 8.12 20.87
N ALA A 36 6.91 6.95 21.26
CA ALA A 36 7.36 5.68 20.72
C ALA A 36 7.19 5.83 19.21
N ARG A 37 8.30 6.01 18.50
CA ARG A 37 8.32 6.07 17.05
C ARG A 37 7.93 4.67 16.62
N GLU A 38 6.65 4.49 16.34
CA GLU A 38 6.09 3.25 15.84
C GLU A 38 6.98 2.81 14.68
N ALA A 39 7.54 1.61 14.80
CA ALA A 39 8.39 1.07 13.75
C ALA A 39 7.57 1.10 12.44
N PRO A 40 8.15 1.48 11.30
CA PRO A 40 7.41 1.52 10.05
C PRO A 40 6.71 0.18 9.85
N LEU A 41 5.38 0.19 9.71
CA LEU A 41 4.59 -0.99 9.38
C LEU A 41 5.19 -1.61 8.12
N GLN A 42 5.84 -2.76 8.27
CA GLN A 42 6.47 -3.43 7.15
C GLN A 42 5.36 -4.12 6.35
N ALA A 43 5.27 -3.79 5.06
CA ALA A 43 4.30 -4.43 4.19
C ALA A 43 4.52 -5.95 4.16
N ALA A 44 3.42 -6.71 4.17
CA ALA A 44 3.49 -8.14 3.97
C ALA A 44 4.07 -8.44 2.58
N ARG A 45 4.66 -9.63 2.42
CA ARG A 45 5.13 -10.09 1.11
C ARG A 45 4.34 -11.31 0.69
N SER A 46 3.87 -11.32 -0.54
CA SER A 46 3.06 -12.41 -1.08
C SER A 46 3.36 -12.64 -2.55
N ARG A 47 3.30 -13.90 -3.00
CA ARG A 47 3.35 -14.22 -4.44
C ARG A 47 2.06 -13.83 -5.14
N ASP A 48 0.96 -13.95 -4.41
CA ASP A 48 -0.37 -13.63 -4.90
C ASP A 48 -0.83 -12.36 -4.20
N VAL A 49 -0.96 -11.28 -4.96
CA VAL A 49 -1.37 -9.96 -4.47
C VAL A 49 -2.68 -9.59 -5.15
N ILE A 50 -3.60 -9.05 -4.39
CA ILE A 50 -4.89 -8.57 -4.88
C ILE A 50 -5.03 -7.08 -4.61
N PHE A 51 -5.49 -6.38 -5.64
CA PHE A 51 -5.83 -4.97 -5.59
C PHE A 51 -7.34 -4.83 -5.74
N PHE A 52 -7.95 -4.02 -4.89
CA PHE A 52 -9.30 -3.52 -5.14
C PHE A 52 -9.24 -2.00 -5.20
N LEU A 53 -9.77 -1.41 -6.26
CA LEU A 53 -9.81 0.03 -6.46
C LEU A 53 -11.25 0.43 -6.76
N ARG A 54 -11.79 1.35 -5.96
CA ARG A 54 -13.13 1.89 -6.14
C ARG A 54 -13.09 3.22 -6.88
N PHE A 55 -13.95 3.35 -7.88
CA PHE A 55 -14.10 4.55 -8.69
C PHE A 55 -15.53 5.07 -8.59
N GLU A 56 -15.66 6.40 -8.60
CA GLU A 56 -16.94 7.10 -8.60
C GLU A 56 -16.91 8.15 -9.69
N GLY A 57 -18.07 8.39 -10.31
CA GLY A 57 -18.21 9.38 -11.37
C GLY A 57 -18.35 8.71 -12.72
N ARG A 58 -19.23 9.28 -13.56
CA ARG A 58 -19.67 8.64 -14.80
C ARG A 58 -18.50 8.28 -15.74
N ASP A 59 -17.54 9.18 -15.89
CA ASP A 59 -16.43 9.01 -16.82
C ASP A 59 -15.44 7.96 -16.30
N ASP A 60 -15.08 8.02 -15.02
CA ASP A 60 -14.20 7.04 -14.36
C ASP A 60 -14.83 5.64 -14.34
N GLU A 61 -16.12 5.55 -13.99
CA GLU A 61 -16.85 4.28 -14.01
C GLU A 61 -16.90 3.67 -15.41
N THR A 62 -17.13 4.49 -16.44
CA THR A 62 -17.16 4.04 -17.84
C THR A 62 -15.78 3.54 -18.27
N TYR A 63 -14.73 4.33 -18.01
CA TYR A 63 -13.36 3.97 -18.34
C TYR A 63 -12.94 2.65 -17.70
N VAL A 64 -13.28 2.43 -16.43
CA VAL A 64 -12.93 1.22 -15.69
C VAL A 64 -13.72 0.00 -16.16
N ARG A 65 -14.99 0.16 -16.54
CA ARG A 65 -15.78 -0.92 -17.17
C ARG A 65 -15.16 -1.36 -18.50
N ASP A 66 -14.77 -0.41 -19.34
CA ASP A 66 -14.11 -0.71 -20.62
C ASP A 66 -12.75 -1.38 -20.40
N LEU A 67 -11.99 -0.92 -19.39
CA LEU A 67 -10.72 -1.52 -19.00
C LEU A 67 -10.89 -2.99 -18.60
N SER A 68 -11.86 -3.31 -17.74
CA SER A 68 -12.17 -4.69 -17.36
C SER A 68 -12.63 -5.53 -18.54
N ALA A 69 -13.38 -4.96 -19.50
CA ALA A 69 -13.81 -5.68 -20.69
C ALA A 69 -12.63 -6.03 -21.63
N ARG A 70 -11.64 -5.13 -21.76
CA ARG A 70 -10.44 -5.36 -22.58
C ARG A 70 -9.51 -6.43 -21.99
N HIS A 71 -9.34 -6.43 -20.68
CA HIS A 71 -8.33 -7.25 -19.98
C HIS A 71 -8.92 -8.38 -19.13
N GLY A 72 -10.20 -8.72 -19.31
CA GLY A 72 -10.94 -9.62 -18.41
C GLY A 72 -10.39 -11.05 -18.28
N GLN A 73 -9.56 -11.49 -19.23
CA GLN A 73 -8.77 -12.72 -19.10
C GLN A 73 -7.33 -12.43 -19.47
N ILE A 74 -6.41 -12.73 -18.55
CA ILE A 74 -4.97 -12.46 -18.70
C ILE A 74 -4.21 -13.78 -18.72
N HIS A 75 -3.57 -14.08 -19.84
CA HIS A 75 -2.89 -15.36 -20.08
C HIS A 75 -1.37 -15.24 -20.24
N SER A 76 -0.82 -14.02 -20.23
CA SER A 76 0.61 -13.78 -20.41
C SER A 76 1.12 -12.61 -19.57
N ALA A 77 2.43 -12.55 -19.38
CA ALA A 77 3.08 -11.42 -18.71
C ALA A 77 2.88 -10.11 -19.47
N THR A 78 2.91 -10.13 -20.81
CA THR A 78 2.63 -8.94 -21.64
C THR A 78 1.23 -8.38 -21.37
N GLN A 79 0.21 -9.23 -21.37
CA GLN A 79 -1.16 -8.81 -21.06
C GLN A 79 -1.28 -8.32 -19.61
N ALA A 80 -0.62 -8.99 -18.65
CA ALA A 80 -0.61 -8.54 -17.25
C ALA A 80 0.03 -7.16 -17.09
N ARG A 81 1.09 -6.87 -17.87
CA ARG A 81 1.73 -5.56 -17.89
C ARG A 81 0.84 -4.48 -18.49
N GLU A 82 0.20 -4.77 -19.61
CA GLU A 82 -0.72 -3.83 -20.26
C GLU A 82 -1.91 -3.52 -19.34
N ALA A 83 -2.49 -4.55 -18.72
CA ALA A 83 -3.53 -4.38 -17.72
C ALA A 83 -3.03 -3.53 -16.54
N ALA A 84 -1.86 -3.84 -15.98
CA ALA A 84 -1.27 -3.07 -14.88
C ALA A 84 -1.01 -1.60 -15.26
N LEU A 85 -0.54 -1.32 -16.48
CA LEU A 85 -0.34 0.05 -16.97
C LEU A 85 -1.66 0.81 -17.11
N ASP A 86 -2.70 0.17 -17.61
CA ASP A 86 -4.03 0.78 -17.70
C ASP A 86 -4.62 1.03 -16.30
N VAL A 87 -4.42 0.10 -15.35
CA VAL A 87 -4.81 0.29 -13.95
C VAL A 87 -4.00 1.42 -13.30
N VAL A 88 -2.71 1.57 -13.58
CA VAL A 88 -1.88 2.70 -13.11
C VAL A 88 -2.42 4.04 -13.62
N ARG A 89 -2.99 4.08 -14.82
CA ARG A 89 -3.61 5.30 -15.38
C ARG A 89 -4.95 5.60 -14.73
N ALA A 90 -5.74 4.58 -14.38
CA ALA A 90 -7.00 4.75 -13.66
C ALA A 90 -6.79 5.14 -12.20
N ALA A 91 -5.85 4.49 -11.52
CA ALA A 91 -5.68 4.51 -10.06
C ALA A 91 -5.74 5.90 -9.42
N PRO A 92 -5.17 6.99 -9.98
CA PRO A 92 -5.24 8.33 -9.40
C PRO A 92 -6.65 8.86 -9.11
N THR A 93 -7.68 8.39 -9.81
CA THR A 93 -9.08 8.80 -9.58
C THR A 93 -9.83 7.89 -8.61
N ALA A 94 -9.18 6.83 -8.11
CA ALA A 94 -9.79 5.94 -7.13
C ALA A 94 -10.11 6.68 -5.81
N THR A 95 -11.29 6.39 -5.27
CA THR A 95 -11.77 6.95 -3.99
C THR A 95 -11.40 6.05 -2.82
N HIS A 96 -11.35 4.74 -3.04
CA HIS A 96 -10.99 3.75 -2.03
C HIS A 96 -10.08 2.68 -2.62
N ALA A 97 -9.22 2.11 -1.80
CA ALA A 97 -8.27 1.10 -2.22
C ALA A 97 -8.07 0.01 -1.16
N TYR A 98 -7.62 -1.14 -1.63
CA TYR A 98 -6.99 -2.19 -0.84
C TYR A 98 -5.89 -2.84 -1.69
N CYS A 99 -4.72 -3.10 -1.11
CA CYS A 99 -3.65 -3.86 -1.76
C CYS A 99 -2.97 -4.79 -0.76
N GLY A 100 -3.24 -6.08 -0.87
CA GLY A 100 -2.73 -7.07 0.07
C GLY A 100 -2.60 -8.49 -0.47
N PRO A 101 -2.25 -9.46 0.38
CA PRO A 101 -2.14 -10.85 -0.04
C PRO A 101 -3.49 -11.37 -0.52
N ALA A 102 -3.52 -12.14 -1.61
CA ALA A 102 -4.78 -12.69 -2.15
C ALA A 102 -5.54 -13.60 -1.16
N THR A 103 -4.85 -14.13 -0.13
CA THR A 103 -5.46 -14.93 0.94
C THR A 103 -6.49 -14.17 1.78
N THR A 104 -6.47 -12.84 1.78
CA THR A 104 -7.46 -12.02 2.48
C THR A 104 -8.79 -11.93 1.73
N ALA A 105 -8.81 -12.25 0.43
CA ALA A 105 -9.98 -12.26 -0.44
C ALA A 105 -10.10 -13.63 -1.15
N PRO A 106 -10.49 -14.70 -0.43
CA PRO A 106 -10.51 -16.07 -0.95
C PRO A 106 -11.42 -16.28 -2.17
N GLN A 107 -12.42 -15.41 -2.39
CA GLN A 107 -13.31 -15.45 -3.56
C GLN A 107 -12.70 -14.77 -4.82
N GLY A 108 -11.48 -14.25 -4.72
CA GLY A 108 -10.75 -13.65 -5.82
C GLY A 108 -11.19 -12.21 -6.16
N PRO A 109 -10.84 -11.71 -7.36
CA PRO A 109 -11.05 -10.30 -7.73
C PRO A 109 -12.50 -9.97 -8.08
N GLY A 110 -13.40 -10.95 -8.08
CA GLY A 110 -14.80 -10.77 -8.46
C GLY A 110 -15.73 -10.34 -7.31
N LEU A 111 -15.24 -10.26 -6.08
CA LEU A 111 -16.05 -9.92 -4.91
C LEU A 111 -15.27 -9.03 -3.94
N ALA A 112 -15.83 -7.85 -3.64
CA ALA A 112 -15.20 -6.85 -2.78
C ALA A 112 -16.10 -6.46 -1.60
N HIS A 113 -15.49 -6.15 -0.46
CA HIS A 113 -16.17 -5.66 0.72
C HIS A 113 -16.30 -4.14 0.66
N THR A 114 -17.51 -3.65 0.42
CA THR A 114 -17.83 -2.24 0.57
C THR A 114 -19.32 -2.03 0.86
N GLY A 115 -19.61 -1.14 1.81
CA GLY A 115 -20.97 -0.68 2.10
C GLY A 115 -21.31 0.67 1.50
N LEU A 116 -20.47 1.18 0.60
CA LEU A 116 -20.69 2.46 -0.04
C LEU A 116 -21.67 2.31 -1.21
N PRO A 117 -22.71 3.16 -1.30
CA PRO A 117 -23.63 3.12 -2.42
C PRO A 117 -22.95 3.60 -3.70
N GLY A 118 -23.30 2.97 -4.83
CA GLY A 118 -22.81 3.38 -6.16
C GLY A 118 -21.30 3.17 -6.37
N GLY A 119 -20.81 3.69 -7.50
CA GLY A 119 -19.44 3.48 -7.97
C GLY A 119 -19.21 2.07 -8.52
N VAL A 120 -17.99 1.84 -9.02
CA VAL A 120 -17.52 0.53 -9.46
C VAL A 120 -16.26 0.14 -8.73
N VAL A 121 -16.10 -1.15 -8.44
CA VAL A 121 -14.86 -1.69 -7.87
C VAL A 121 -14.18 -2.57 -8.91
N LEU A 122 -12.93 -2.24 -9.21
CA LEU A 122 -12.05 -3.05 -10.02
C LEU A 122 -11.21 -3.94 -9.10
N GLY A 123 -11.36 -5.25 -9.24
CA GLY A 123 -10.47 -6.24 -8.62
C GLY A 123 -9.40 -6.69 -9.60
N PHE A 124 -8.14 -6.63 -9.18
CA PHE A 124 -7.00 -7.12 -9.94
C PHE A 124 -6.22 -8.12 -9.09
N LEU A 125 -6.30 -9.40 -9.44
CA LEU A 125 -5.50 -10.44 -8.82
C LEU A 125 -4.28 -10.71 -9.69
N VAL A 126 -3.11 -10.72 -9.07
CA VAL A 126 -1.84 -10.94 -9.75
C VAL A 126 -1.04 -12.01 -9.00
N ARG A 127 -0.59 -13.02 -9.74
CA ARG A 127 0.16 -14.17 -9.23
C ARG A 127 1.54 -14.17 -9.88
N GLY A 128 2.57 -14.02 -9.05
CA GLY A 128 3.96 -14.02 -9.46
C GLY A 128 4.69 -15.30 -9.10
N THR A 129 5.77 -15.60 -9.80
CA THR A 129 6.70 -16.68 -9.42
C THR A 129 7.56 -16.29 -8.20
N LYS A 130 7.69 -14.99 -7.94
CA LYS A 130 8.43 -14.39 -6.81
C LYS A 130 7.49 -13.57 -5.93
N PRO A 131 7.76 -13.47 -4.61
CA PRO A 131 6.97 -12.61 -3.73
C PRO A 131 7.11 -11.13 -4.08
N LEU A 132 5.97 -10.47 -4.28
CA LEU A 132 5.82 -9.03 -4.34
C LEU A 132 5.65 -8.45 -2.94
N ASP A 133 5.92 -7.15 -2.81
CA ASP A 133 5.52 -6.41 -1.62
C ASP A 133 4.02 -6.08 -1.72
N THR A 134 3.33 -6.04 -0.58
CA THR A 134 1.99 -5.45 -0.51
C THR A 134 2.12 -3.98 -0.12
N VAL A 135 0.99 -3.32 0.12
CA VAL A 135 0.99 -1.95 0.62
C VAL A 135 0.75 -1.98 2.13
N ALA A 136 1.54 -1.21 2.88
CA ALA A 136 1.38 -1.08 4.34
C ALA A 136 0.27 -0.08 4.71
N ASP A 137 0.01 0.89 3.84
CA ASP A 137 -0.99 1.94 4.00
C ASP A 137 -1.76 2.16 2.69
N ASP A 138 -2.93 1.53 2.59
CA ASP A 138 -3.80 1.57 1.41
C ASP A 138 -4.43 2.96 1.17
N SER A 139 -4.37 3.86 2.17
CA SER A 139 -4.84 5.25 1.99
C SER A 139 -3.89 6.07 1.10
N SER A 140 -2.66 5.59 0.89
CA SER A 140 -1.65 6.20 0.02
C SER A 140 -1.71 5.61 -1.40
N LEU A 141 -2.38 6.30 -2.32
CA LEU A 141 -2.44 5.83 -3.72
C LEU A 141 -1.08 5.83 -4.41
N GLN A 142 -0.16 6.69 -3.98
CA GLN A 142 1.22 6.66 -4.48
C GLN A 142 1.88 5.29 -4.21
N SER A 143 1.64 4.70 -3.03
CA SER A 143 2.15 3.38 -2.67
C SER A 143 1.51 2.28 -3.51
N VAL A 144 0.18 2.34 -3.68
CA VAL A 144 -0.57 1.38 -4.53
C VAL A 144 -0.11 1.42 -5.98
N VAL A 145 0.08 2.63 -6.53
CA VAL A 145 0.59 2.82 -7.90
C VAL A 145 2.04 2.34 -8.03
N ALA A 146 2.87 2.51 -7.01
CA ALA A 146 4.24 1.99 -7.03
C ALA A 146 4.28 0.46 -7.16
N GLU A 147 3.42 -0.26 -6.44
CA GLU A 147 3.31 -1.72 -6.56
C GLU A 147 2.76 -2.15 -7.93
N LEU A 148 1.73 -1.47 -8.44
CA LEU A 148 1.22 -1.74 -9.79
C LEU A 148 2.29 -1.51 -10.88
N ARG A 149 3.17 -0.52 -10.70
CA ARG A 149 4.30 -0.28 -11.62
C ARG A 149 5.34 -1.39 -11.60
N LYS A 150 5.53 -2.10 -10.47
CA LYS A 150 6.40 -3.29 -10.45
C LYS A 150 5.83 -4.40 -11.34
N ILE A 151 4.51 -4.59 -11.32
CA ILE A 151 3.81 -5.56 -12.18
C ILE A 151 3.91 -5.13 -13.66
N ALA A 152 3.77 -3.83 -13.94
CA ALA A 152 3.96 -3.28 -15.28
C ALA A 152 5.37 -3.49 -15.87
N ALA A 153 6.35 -3.79 -15.02
CA ALA A 153 7.73 -4.08 -15.40
C ALA A 153 8.05 -5.58 -15.52
N TRP A 154 7.07 -6.47 -15.36
CA TRP A 154 7.30 -7.92 -15.38
C TRP A 154 7.87 -8.45 -16.70
N VAL A 155 8.63 -9.53 -16.59
CA VAL A 155 8.99 -10.38 -17.72
C VAL A 155 8.30 -11.72 -17.60
N ASP A 156 8.32 -12.53 -18.66
CA ASP A 156 7.62 -13.81 -18.73
C ASP A 156 7.95 -14.73 -17.54
N SER A 157 9.20 -14.70 -17.05
CA SER A 157 9.62 -15.52 -15.90
C SER A 157 9.01 -15.11 -14.56
N ASP A 158 8.48 -13.89 -14.45
CA ASP A 158 7.87 -13.40 -13.21
C ASP A 158 6.38 -13.75 -13.12
N PHE A 159 5.74 -14.11 -14.24
CA PHE A 159 4.30 -14.32 -14.33
C PHE A 159 3.89 -15.77 -14.03
N ALA A 160 2.91 -15.92 -13.14
CA ALA A 160 2.23 -17.20 -12.89
C ALA A 160 0.72 -17.14 -13.22
N GLY A 161 0.13 -15.95 -13.24
CA GLY A 161 -1.27 -15.74 -13.63
C GLY A 161 -1.75 -14.35 -13.24
N ALA A 162 -2.82 -13.87 -13.87
CA ALA A 162 -3.52 -12.68 -13.42
C ALA A 162 -4.99 -12.74 -13.83
N ASP A 163 -5.82 -11.98 -13.15
CA ASP A 163 -7.26 -11.89 -13.41
C ASP A 163 -7.74 -10.49 -13.04
N LEU A 164 -8.49 -9.86 -13.93
CA LEU A 164 -8.98 -8.50 -13.78
C LEU A 164 -10.49 -8.47 -14.01
N LYS A 165 -11.24 -8.06 -12.98
CA LYS A 165 -12.71 -8.11 -13.01
C LYS A 165 -13.31 -6.90 -12.34
N LEU A 166 -14.50 -6.54 -12.78
CA LEU A 166 -15.39 -5.75 -11.95
C LEU A 166 -15.87 -6.63 -10.80
N ALA A 167 -15.60 -6.19 -9.58
CA ALA A 167 -16.03 -6.88 -8.39
C ALA A 167 -17.51 -6.58 -8.12
N GLN A 168 -18.27 -7.61 -7.80
CA GLN A 168 -19.53 -7.44 -7.11
C GLN A 168 -19.24 -6.92 -5.70
N VAL A 169 -20.11 -6.06 -5.18
CA VAL A 169 -19.93 -5.42 -3.88
C VAL A 169 -20.95 -5.95 -2.88
N ALA A 170 -20.48 -6.29 -1.68
CA ALA A 170 -21.34 -6.63 -0.55
C ALA A 170 -20.72 -6.14 0.76
N ILE A 171 -21.56 -5.81 1.74
CA ILE A 171 -21.13 -5.32 3.07
C ILE A 171 -20.47 -6.44 3.89
N ASP A 172 -20.87 -7.67 3.66
CA ASP A 172 -20.44 -8.87 4.37
C ASP A 172 -19.61 -9.80 3.46
N ALA A 173 -19.08 -9.28 2.35
CA ALA A 173 -18.20 -10.04 1.48
C ALA A 173 -17.00 -10.60 2.28
N PRO A 174 -16.60 -11.87 2.06
CA PRO A 174 -15.37 -12.44 2.60
C PRO A 174 -14.15 -11.87 1.85
N ALA A 175 -13.94 -10.57 1.99
CA ALA A 175 -12.88 -9.76 1.43
C ALA A 175 -12.56 -8.62 2.41
N PRO A 176 -11.36 -8.03 2.36
CA PRO A 176 -10.99 -6.94 3.24
C PRO A 176 -11.76 -5.65 2.87
N PRO A 177 -12.13 -4.82 3.86
CA PRO A 177 -12.81 -3.56 3.60
C PRO A 177 -11.88 -2.58 2.86
N LEU A 178 -12.45 -1.81 1.93
CA LEU A 178 -11.70 -0.78 1.22
C LEU A 178 -11.43 0.43 2.11
N VAL A 179 -10.22 0.96 2.04
CA VAL A 179 -9.78 2.15 2.80
C VAL A 179 -9.96 3.40 1.94
N ALA A 180 -10.51 4.46 2.52
CA ALA A 180 -10.61 5.75 1.84
C ALA A 180 -9.23 6.32 1.52
N VAL A 181 -9.04 6.75 0.29
CA VAL A 181 -7.78 7.31 -0.18
C VAL A 181 -7.63 8.76 0.27
N ARG A 182 -6.44 9.11 0.74
CA ARG A 182 -6.04 10.50 0.99
C ARG A 182 -5.85 11.26 -0.31
N LYS A 183 -6.61 12.33 -0.49
CA LYS A 183 -6.64 13.13 -1.73
C LYS A 183 -5.25 13.69 -2.11
N GLU A 184 -4.45 14.05 -1.11
CA GLU A 184 -3.09 14.55 -1.24
C GLU A 184 -2.09 13.51 -1.76
N THR A 185 -2.42 12.21 -1.70
CA THR A 185 -1.55 11.12 -2.18
C THR A 185 -1.84 10.70 -3.62
N ARG A 186 -2.83 11.33 -4.26
CA ARG A 186 -3.25 11.04 -5.64
C ARG A 186 -2.16 11.48 -6.62
N PRO A 187 -1.52 10.55 -7.35
CA PRO A 187 -0.46 10.92 -8.28
C PRO A 187 -0.97 11.86 -9.39
N GLY A 188 -0.21 12.91 -9.70
CA GLY A 188 -0.56 13.86 -10.76
C GLY A 188 -1.72 14.81 -10.44
N HIS A 189 -2.21 14.82 -9.20
CA HIS A 189 -3.24 15.74 -8.74
C HIS A 189 -2.67 16.80 -7.81
N GLN A 190 -3.36 17.94 -7.75
CA GLN A 190 -3.16 19.00 -6.76
C GLN A 190 -4.46 19.23 -5.99
N LEU A 191 -4.36 19.81 -4.80
CA LEU A 191 -5.52 20.15 -3.99
C LEU A 191 -5.92 21.61 -4.18
N CYS A 192 -7.22 21.86 -4.33
CA CYS A 192 -7.74 23.21 -4.32
C CYS A 192 -7.59 23.81 -2.92
N VAL A 193 -6.89 24.94 -2.80
CA VAL A 193 -6.68 25.66 -1.53
C VAL A 193 -8.01 26.08 -0.87
N TYR A 194 -9.03 26.33 -1.68
CA TYR A 194 -10.32 26.84 -1.21
C TYR A 194 -11.29 25.74 -0.76
N CYS A 195 -11.48 24.70 -1.58
CA CYS A 195 -12.49 23.65 -1.32
C CYS A 195 -11.90 22.27 -0.98
N GLY A 196 -10.56 22.12 -1.03
CA GLY A 196 -9.90 20.84 -0.75
C GLY A 196 -10.12 19.76 -1.81
N GLU A 197 -10.74 20.09 -2.95
CA GLU A 197 -10.96 19.11 -4.02
C GLU A 197 -9.66 18.77 -4.75
N ALA A 198 -9.48 17.48 -5.05
CA ALA A 198 -8.34 17.01 -5.83
C ALA A 198 -8.66 17.12 -7.32
N PHE A 199 -7.76 17.72 -8.09
CA PHE A 199 -7.93 17.84 -9.54
C PHE A 199 -6.57 17.79 -10.24
N LEU A 200 -6.55 17.63 -11.57
CA LEU A 200 -5.31 17.38 -12.30
C LEU A 200 -4.34 18.56 -12.15
N ALA A 201 -3.06 18.26 -11.95
CA ALA A 201 -2.04 19.27 -11.68
C ALA A 201 -1.82 20.26 -12.84
N HIS A 202 -2.19 19.88 -14.07
CA HIS A 202 -2.09 20.74 -15.25
C HIS A 202 -3.30 21.66 -15.45
N ASP A 203 -4.39 21.44 -14.71
CA ASP A 203 -5.55 22.33 -14.76
C ASP A 203 -5.25 23.63 -14.01
N THR A 204 -5.69 24.74 -14.58
CA THR A 204 -5.48 26.08 -14.00
C THR A 204 -6.62 26.55 -13.11
N ARG A 205 -7.73 25.80 -13.07
CA ARG A 205 -8.93 26.09 -12.28
C ARG A 205 -9.49 24.82 -11.65
N CYS A 206 -9.95 24.93 -10.42
CA CYS A 206 -10.66 23.85 -9.76
C CYS A 206 -12.00 23.59 -10.48
N PRO A 207 -12.30 22.37 -10.93
CA PRO A 207 -13.55 22.04 -11.60
C PRO A 207 -14.77 22.12 -10.66
N ASN A 208 -14.55 22.02 -9.34
CA ASN A 208 -15.61 22.04 -8.35
C ASN A 208 -16.05 23.47 -7.98
N CYS A 209 -15.11 24.36 -7.64
CA CYS A 209 -15.44 25.72 -7.16
C CYS A 209 -15.00 26.86 -8.10
N GLY A 210 -14.30 26.56 -9.20
CA GLY A 210 -13.84 27.55 -10.18
C GLY A 210 -12.62 28.39 -9.73
N ALA A 211 -12.11 28.18 -8.52
CA ALA A 211 -10.94 28.91 -8.01
C ALA A 211 -9.68 28.65 -8.84
N ARG A 212 -8.86 29.68 -9.03
CA ARG A 212 -7.58 29.59 -9.78
C ARG A 212 -6.47 29.04 -8.89
N VAL A 213 -5.55 28.31 -9.50
CA VAL A 213 -4.32 27.85 -8.83
C VAL A 213 -3.47 29.07 -8.45
N GLY A 214 -3.13 29.21 -7.16
CA GLY A 214 -2.24 30.26 -6.66
C GLY A 214 -2.87 31.64 -6.44
N ALA A 215 -4.20 31.75 -6.47
CA ALA A 215 -4.93 32.96 -6.09
C ALA A 215 -5.28 32.98 -4.60
#